data_AF-A0A3M2XHS1-F1
#
_entry.id   AF-A0A3M2XHS1-F1
#
_cell.length_a   1.000
_cell.length_b   1.000
_cell.length_c   1.000
_cell.angle_alpha   90.00
_cell.angle_beta   90.00
_cell.angle_gamma   90.00
#
_symmetry.space_group_name_H-M   'P 1'
#
loop_
_entity.id
_entity.type
_entity.pdbx_description
1 polymer ?
#
loop_
_entity_poly.entity_id
_entity_poly.type
_entity_poly.pdbx_seq_one_letter_code
_entity_poly.pdbx_strand_id
1 'polypeptide(L)' 'MVVDLSAPNLAKEMHVGHLRSTIIGDGVANVLEFLGDTVIRQNHVGDWGTQFGMLLAYLQEKPATSDEL' A
#
# COMPACT_ATOMS: atom_id res chain seq x y z
N MET A 1 2.33 4.37 19.69
CA MET A 1 1.66 5.27 18.71
C MET A 1 1.58 4.57 17.36
N VAL A 2 0.52 4.78 16.57
CA VAL A 2 0.40 4.21 15.21
C VAL A 2 0.45 5.35 14.21
N VAL A 3 1.27 5.20 13.16
CA VAL A 3 1.35 6.14 12.03
C VAL A 3 0.96 5.38 10.78
N ASP A 4 -0.11 5.82 10.13
CA ASP A 4 -0.52 5.31 8.82
C ASP A 4 0.14 6.13 7.71
N LEU A 5 0.80 5.46 6.78
CA LEU A 5 1.59 6.07 5.71
C LEU A 5 1.50 5.26 4.42
N SER A 6 1.91 5.88 3.30
CA SER A 6 1.84 5.31 1.94
C SER A 6 0.41 5.11 1.43
N ALA A 7 -0.31 4.11 1.95
CA ALA A 7 -1.69 3.74 1.62
C ALA A 7 -2.03 3.74 0.10
N PRO A 8 -1.24 3.05 -0.76
CA PRO A 8 -1.56 2.94 -2.17
C PRO A 8 -2.74 2.01 -2.41
N ASN A 9 -3.48 2.27 -3.49
CA ASN A 9 -4.51 1.36 -3.97
C ASN A 9 -3.87 0.26 -4.81
N LEU A 10 -4.05 -1.00 -4.40
CA LEU A 10 -3.61 -2.14 -5.20
C LEU A 10 -4.35 -2.17 -6.53
N ALA A 11 -3.66 -2.67 -7.55
CA ALA A 11 -4.11 -2.66 -8.96
C ALA A 11 -4.25 -1.27 -9.61
N LYS A 12 -3.73 -0.21 -8.98
CA LYS A 12 -3.54 1.11 -9.59
C LYS A 12 -2.06 1.52 -9.50
N GLU A 13 -1.63 2.40 -10.41
CA GLU A 13 -0.26 2.91 -10.38
C GLU A 13 0.00 3.75 -9.11
N MET A 14 1.15 3.51 -8.49
CA MET A 14 1.64 4.38 -7.42
C MET A 14 2.16 5.69 -8.02
N HIS A 15 1.44 6.79 -7.78
CA HIS A 15 1.87 8.13 -8.18
C HIS A 15 2.54 8.92 -7.03
N VAL A 16 3.13 10.07 -7.37
CA VAL A 16 3.86 10.98 -6.44
C VAL A 16 3.06 11.41 -5.20
N GLY A 17 1.74 11.28 -5.25
CA GLY A 17 0.86 11.54 -4.10
C GLY A 17 1.10 10.57 -2.95
N HIS A 18 1.32 9.29 -3.25
CA HIS A 18 1.66 8.27 -2.25
C HIS A 18 3.11 8.42 -1.76
N LEU A 19 4.03 8.86 -2.63
CA LEU A 19 5.41 9.13 -2.23
C LEU A 19 5.48 10.21 -1.14
N ARG A 20 4.62 11.24 -1.23
CA ARG A 20 4.52 12.29 -0.22
C ARG A 20 4.07 11.76 1.15
N SER A 21 2.98 10.97 1.20
CA SER A 21 2.49 10.41 2.47
C SER A 21 3.51 9.44 3.07
N THR A 22 4.22 8.67 2.25
CA THR A 22 5.32 7.80 2.69
C THR A 22 6.43 8.58 3.38
N ILE A 23 6.98 9.62 2.74
CA ILE A 23 8.11 10.38 3.28
C ILE A 23 7.70 11.16 4.54
N ILE A 24 6.55 11.82 4.53
CA ILE A 24 6.08 12.60 5.69
C ILE A 24 5.77 11.66 6.87
N GLY A 25 5.06 10.56 6.61
CA GLY A 25 4.72 9.59 7.65
C GLY A 25 5.96 8.97 8.30
N ASP A 26 6.96 8.62 7.49
CA ASP A 26 8.22 8.08 8.02
C ASP A 26 9.00 9.14 8.83
N GLY A 27 9.05 10.38 8.35
CA GLY A 27 9.65 11.50 9.10
C GLY A 27 9.01 11.71 10.47
N VAL A 28 7.67 11.66 10.54
CA VAL A 28 6.93 11.76 11.82
C VAL A 28 7.24 10.57 12.72
N ALA A 29 7.24 9.34 12.17
CA ALA A 29 7.56 8.13 12.93
C ALA A 29 8.98 8.19 13.53
N ASN A 30 9.96 8.66 12.76
CA ASN A 30 11.35 8.82 13.21
C ASN A 30 11.47 9.83 14.36
N VAL A 31 10.74 10.95 14.31
CA VAL A 31 10.71 11.94 15.40
C VAL A 31 10.13 11.35 16.68
N LEU A 32 9.05 10.59 16.58
CA LEU A 32 8.39 9.98 17.73
C LEU A 32 9.24 8.87 18.37
N GLU A 33 9.88 8.04 17.56
CA GLU A 33 10.84 7.05 18.05
C GLU A 33 12.04 7.71 18.74
N PHE A 34 12.54 8.82 18.19
CA PHE A 34 13.60 9.61 18.83
C PHE A 34 13.16 10.16 20.20
N LEU A 35 11.88 10.52 20.36
CA LEU A 35 11.32 10.98 21.64
C LEU A 35 11.06 9.83 22.64
N GLY A 36 11.30 8.58 22.24
CA GLY A 36 11.16 7.39 23.10
C GLY A 36 9.85 6.63 22.94
N ASP A 37 8.97 7.04 22.01
CA ASP A 37 7.73 6.33 21.74
C ASP A 37 7.98 5.03 20.97
N THR A 38 7.22 3.98 21.30
CA THR A 38 7.10 2.82 20.42
C THR A 38 6.12 3.16 19.29
N VAL A 39 6.62 3.19 18.05
CA VAL A 39 5.83 3.55 16.87
C VAL A 39 5.56 2.31 16.01
N ILE A 40 4.30 2.14 15.60
CA ILE A 40 3.88 1.15 14.61
C ILE A 40 3.60 1.90 13.30
N ARG A 41 4.42 1.62 12.28
CA ARG A 41 4.21 2.09 10.91
C ARG A 41 3.21 1.15 10.23
N GLN A 42 1.99 1.64 9.98
CA GLN A 42 0.94 0.91 9.28
C GLN A 42 0.87 1.39 7.83
N ASN A 43 0.65 0.46 6.89
CA ASN A 43 0.32 0.79 5.52
C ASN A 43 -1.11 0.32 5.24
N HIS A 44 -2.08 1.24 5.32
CA HIS A 44 -3.47 0.94 4.98
C HIS A 44 -3.70 0.88 3.47
N VAL A 45 -3.21 -0.19 2.86
CA VAL A 45 -3.34 -0.40 1.41
C VAL A 45 -4.82 -0.57 1.01
N GLY A 46 -5.18 -0.02 -0.16
CA GLY A 46 -6.49 -0.24 -0.76
C GLY A 46 -6.55 -1.60 -1.45
N ASP A 47 -6.71 -2.66 -0.68
CA ASP A 47 -6.73 -4.07 -1.13
C ASP A 47 -8.15 -4.66 -1.29
N TRP A 48 -9.19 -3.89 -0.92
CA TRP A 48 -10.57 -4.39 -0.88
C TRP A 48 -11.54 -3.58 -1.74
N GLY A 49 -11.13 -3.21 -2.95
CA GLY A 49 -11.98 -2.46 -3.90
C GLY A 49 -12.52 -3.29 -5.06
N THR A 50 -13.47 -2.71 -5.82
CA THR A 50 -14.12 -3.36 -6.98
C THR A 50 -13.13 -3.77 -8.07
N GLN A 51 -11.96 -3.14 -8.13
CA GLN A 51 -10.86 -3.52 -9.02
C GLN A 51 -10.39 -4.97 -8.83
N PHE A 52 -10.49 -5.52 -7.62
CA PHE A 52 -10.15 -6.94 -7.39
C PHE A 52 -11.15 -7.88 -8.03
N GLY A 53 -12.44 -7.55 -8.01
CA GLY A 53 -13.46 -8.32 -8.73
C GLY A 53 -13.21 -8.36 -10.24
N MET A 54 -12.82 -7.21 -10.82
CA MET A 54 -12.46 -7.11 -12.23
C MET A 54 -11.21 -7.93 -12.57
N LEU A 55 -10.17 -7.87 -11.73
CA LEU A 55 -8.95 -8.65 -11.92
C LEU A 55 -9.18 -10.15 -11.78
N LEU A 56 -9.97 -10.58 -10.80
CA LEU A 56 -10.30 -11.99 -10.61
C LEU A 56 -11.11 -12.55 -11.79
N ALA A 57 -12.09 -11.80 -12.30
CA ALA A 57 -12.83 -12.18 -13.50
C ALA A 57 -11.89 -12.30 -14.72
N TYR A 58 -10.98 -11.34 -14.91
CA TYR A 58 -9.98 -11.39 -15.98
C TYR A 58 -9.08 -12.62 -15.88
N LEU A 59 -8.60 -12.97 -14.68
CA LEU A 59 -7.79 -14.16 -14.45
C LEU A 59 -8.57 -15.46 -14.68
N GLN A 60 -9.87 -15.49 -14.42
CA GLN A 60 -10.73 -16.64 -14.73
C GLN A 60 -10.92 -16.81 -16.24
N GLU A 61 -11.09 -15.71 -16.99
CA GLU A 61 -11.20 -15.72 -18.45
C GLU A 61 -9.89 -16.07 -19.15
N LYS A 62 -8.75 -15.67 -18.55
CA LYS A 62 -7.40 -15.93 -19.04
C LYS A 62 -6.57 -16.58 -17.94
N PRO A 63 -6.78 -17.88 -17.65
CA PRO A 63 -5.96 -18.59 -16.68
C PRO A 63 -4.51 -18.44 -17.11
N ALA A 64 -3.67 -17.92 -16.23
CA ALA A 64 -2.24 -17.77 -16.48
C ALA A 64 -1.68 -19.17 -16.82
N THR A 65 -1.34 -19.38 -18.08
CA THR A 65 -0.52 -20.53 -18.45
C THR A 65 0.84 -20.31 -17.82
N SER A 66 1.27 -21.27 -17.00
CA SER A 66 2.48 -21.22 -16.16
C SER A 66 3.81 -21.07 -16.92
N ASP A 67 3.79 -20.75 -18.21
CA ASP A 67 4.96 -20.56 -19.08
C ASP A 67 5.39 -19.08 -19.24
N GLU A 68 4.67 -18.11 -18.65
CA GLU A 68 4.98 -16.67 -18.74
C GLU A 68 5.15 -15.94 -17.39
N LEU A 69 5.44 -16.66 -16.30
CA LEU A 69 5.80 -16.07 -15.00
C LEU A 69 7.27 -16.31 -14.64
#